data_AF-A0A1G2PKT1-F1
#
_entry.id   AF-A0A1G2PKT1-F1
#
_cell.length_a   1.000
_cell.length_b   1.000
_cell.length_c   1.000
_cell.angle_alpha   90.00
_cell.angle_beta   90.00
_cell.angle_gamma   90.00
#
_symmetry.space_group_name_H-M   'P 1'
#
loop_
_entity.id
_entity.type
_entity.pdbx_description
1 polymer ?
#
loop_
_entity_poly.entity_id
_entity_poly.type
_entity_poly.pdbx_seq_one_letter_code
_entity_poly.pdbx_strand_id
1 'polypeptide(L)'
;MARKSPRPKSQQPESRVILVDLTRADWKPIDPRKRSVEVEQCIAFLSERIRGQPKGIEAIADAYELYLSGEQDPRYPICKFLFLGPSGTGKTQLVRTFALFLFGDEYAMTRIDCSEYVHRADVTRLLGSSPGYIRSDEIPILAQQRLDYPAWKALHEPRLRQLRSQQQAVENARPKKEKDLKDAQRALRQAATEAARRKLQNEVTQLASELQRIESERQAIEQEISQLVFRPGTRRYPSIVLFDEIEKGDPQLQHMLLQIMDYARVTVSLPQPQTYEGGRKKSGSGATNPGELQKRETTVFSHSFLFMTSNTGRKEIESLLAGRGTLGFAAPAKDAGAKRGQAVYEEAMRAARKTFGPEFRRRLDSTIVFQPLSDAVLVQIADDLVYRQGAQLMERRGILLIVTEGFKEYLVAEAKEHREEGASVMEHKLQSQMVKPINRMARSGEIRKGDVVLILMKDEDGKAHVAYVADERTRRAFARAEQSGAGTVEIRIKPEAETE
;
A
#
# COMPACT_ATOMS: atom_id res chain seq x y z
N MET A 1 -41.48 71.91 -2.92
CA MET A 1 -40.08 71.90 -3.40
C MET A 1 -39.19 71.36 -2.29
N ALA A 2 -38.79 70.08 -2.37
CA ALA A 2 -37.85 69.47 -1.43
C ALA A 2 -36.53 69.20 -2.17
N ARG A 3 -35.44 69.75 -1.63
CA ARG A 3 -34.09 69.76 -2.21
C ARG A 3 -33.48 68.36 -2.20
N LYS A 4 -32.86 67.96 -3.32
CA LYS A 4 -32.03 66.75 -3.44
C LYS A 4 -30.73 66.93 -2.63
N SER A 5 -30.45 65.99 -1.73
CA SER A 5 -29.12 65.85 -1.08
C SER A 5 -28.17 65.04 -1.98
N PRO A 6 -26.87 65.37 -2.05
CA PRO A 6 -25.93 64.74 -2.98
C PRO A 6 -25.45 63.37 -2.48
N ARG A 7 -25.27 62.43 -3.42
CA ARG A 7 -24.74 61.09 -3.15
C ARG A 7 -23.26 61.16 -2.72
N PRO A 8 -22.81 60.37 -1.72
CA PRO A 8 -21.41 60.31 -1.35
C PRO A 8 -20.57 59.65 -2.46
N LYS A 9 -19.37 60.21 -2.70
CA LYS A 9 -18.40 59.74 -3.69
C LYS A 9 -17.90 58.34 -3.33
N SER A 10 -17.86 57.45 -4.32
CA SER A 10 -17.29 56.10 -4.22
C SER A 10 -15.80 56.17 -3.85
N GLN A 11 -15.44 55.76 -2.64
CA GLN A 11 -14.06 55.46 -2.29
C GLN A 11 -13.67 54.16 -2.98
N GLN A 12 -12.66 54.22 -3.87
CA GLN A 12 -12.03 53.02 -4.42
C GLN A 12 -11.37 52.24 -3.26
N PRO A 13 -11.41 50.90 -3.27
CA PRO A 13 -10.79 50.12 -2.21
C PRO A 13 -9.28 50.30 -2.26
N GLU A 14 -8.70 50.86 -1.19
CA GLU A 14 -7.26 50.94 -1.00
C GLU A 14 -6.67 49.53 -1.03
N SER A 15 -5.86 49.26 -2.04
CA SER A 15 -5.17 47.99 -2.20
C SER A 15 -4.06 47.91 -1.16
N ARG A 16 -4.31 47.24 -0.03
CA ARG A 16 -3.24 46.92 0.94
C ARG A 16 -2.31 45.86 0.33
N VAL A 17 -1.17 46.31 -0.16
CA VAL A 17 -0.04 45.43 -0.51
C VAL A 17 0.64 45.01 0.78
N ILE A 18 0.49 43.74 1.17
CA ILE A 18 1.26 43.14 2.25
C ILE A 18 2.60 42.71 1.64
N LEU A 19 3.66 43.48 1.89
CA LEU A 19 5.03 43.05 1.61
C LEU A 19 5.41 42.02 2.66
N VAL A 20 5.42 40.75 2.27
CA VAL A 20 6.01 39.67 3.07
C VAL A 20 7.51 39.69 2.81
N ASP A 21 8.29 39.90 3.87
CA ASP A 21 9.74 39.80 3.82
C ASP A 21 10.15 38.35 3.50
N LEU A 22 10.70 38.14 2.30
CA LEU A 22 11.13 36.83 1.79
C LEU A 22 12.60 36.51 2.14
N THR A 23 13.25 37.27 3.03
CA THR A 23 14.65 37.04 3.43
C THR A 23 14.87 35.82 4.34
N ARG A 24 14.13 34.72 4.11
CA ARG A 24 14.55 33.41 4.63
C ARG A 24 15.90 33.08 4.00
N ALA A 25 16.93 32.96 4.85
CA ALA A 25 18.33 32.85 4.48
C ALA A 25 18.74 31.58 3.71
N ASP A 26 17.81 30.69 3.35
CA ASP A 26 18.08 29.42 2.66
C ASP A 26 17.15 29.20 1.44
N TRP A 27 16.71 30.25 0.76
CA TRP A 27 15.96 30.10 -0.49
C TRP A 27 16.87 29.56 -1.59
N LYS A 28 16.76 28.26 -1.88
CA LYS A 28 17.37 27.65 -3.07
C LYS A 28 16.40 27.80 -4.25
N PRO A 29 16.84 28.38 -5.38
CA PRO A 29 16.06 28.37 -6.60
C PRO A 29 15.81 26.92 -7.02
N ILE A 30 14.56 26.49 -7.01
CA ILE A 30 14.14 25.20 -7.58
C ILE A 30 13.92 25.44 -9.07
N ASP A 31 14.57 24.66 -9.93
CA ASP A 31 14.27 24.65 -11.36
C ASP A 31 12.95 23.90 -11.56
N PRO A 32 11.83 24.58 -11.92
CA PRO A 32 10.53 23.93 -12.07
C PRO A 32 10.48 22.89 -13.20
N ARG A 33 11.55 22.79 -14.01
CA ARG A 33 11.70 21.80 -15.09
C ARG A 33 12.43 20.54 -14.63
N LYS A 34 13.05 20.54 -13.45
CA LYS A 34 13.77 19.41 -12.89
C LYS A 34 12.99 18.83 -11.72
N ARG A 35 12.81 17.52 -11.74
CA ARG A 35 12.20 16.79 -10.63
C ARG A 35 13.27 16.48 -9.58
N SER A 36 12.83 16.28 -8.34
CA SER A 36 13.71 15.75 -7.30
C SER A 36 14.18 14.33 -7.65
N VAL A 37 15.35 13.93 -7.13
CA VAL A 37 15.90 12.59 -7.36
C VAL A 37 14.96 11.52 -6.81
N GLU A 38 14.34 11.80 -5.67
CA GLU A 38 13.34 10.97 -5.01
C GLU A 38 12.11 10.75 -5.91
N VAL A 39 11.68 11.78 -6.65
CA VAL A 39 10.55 11.67 -7.59
C VAL A 39 10.95 10.93 -8.87
N GLU A 40 12.16 11.12 -9.38
CA GLU A 40 12.65 10.30 -10.50
C GLU A 40 12.71 8.81 -10.12
N GLN A 41 13.16 8.50 -8.89
CA GLN A 41 13.13 7.15 -8.33
C GLN A 41 11.70 6.61 -8.21
N CYS A 42 10.75 7.44 -7.77
CA CYS A 42 9.32 7.10 -7.73
C CYS A 42 8.79 6.73 -9.12
N ILE A 43 9.04 7.56 -10.14
CA ILE A 43 8.59 7.31 -11.52
C ILE A 43 9.20 6.01 -12.05
N ALA A 44 10.50 5.79 -11.85
CA ALA A 44 11.18 4.57 -12.28
C ALA A 44 10.57 3.33 -11.59
N PHE A 45 10.40 3.38 -10.27
CA PHE A 45 9.81 2.31 -9.47
C PHE A 45 8.38 1.96 -9.90
N LEU A 46 7.55 2.98 -10.14
CA LEU A 46 6.18 2.81 -10.60
C LEU A 46 6.13 2.29 -12.04
N SER A 47 6.96 2.80 -12.95
CA SER A 47 6.97 2.43 -14.38
C SER A 47 7.48 1.00 -14.62
N GLU A 48 8.33 0.51 -13.72
CA GLU A 48 8.77 -0.89 -13.72
C GLU A 48 7.61 -1.85 -13.42
N ARG A 49 6.64 -1.44 -12.58
CA ARG A 49 5.55 -2.31 -12.07
C ARG A 49 4.18 -2.05 -12.69
N ILE A 50 3.97 -0.86 -13.25
CA ILE A 50 2.70 -0.42 -13.83
C ILE A 50 2.89 -0.19 -15.32
N ARG A 51 2.25 -1.02 -16.14
CA ARG A 51 2.33 -0.97 -17.60
C ARG A 51 1.16 -0.20 -18.21
N GLY A 52 1.45 0.66 -19.19
CA GLY A 52 0.44 1.33 -20.02
C GLY A 52 -0.31 2.50 -19.38
N GLN A 53 0.07 2.97 -18.18
CA GLN A 53 -0.64 4.05 -17.46
C GLN A 53 0.26 5.26 -17.09
N PRO A 54 0.96 5.89 -18.05
CA PRO A 54 1.93 6.95 -17.75
C PRO A 54 1.31 8.18 -17.08
N LYS A 55 0.10 8.59 -17.49
CA LYS A 55 -0.62 9.74 -16.90
C LYS A 55 -0.90 9.57 -15.40
N GLY A 56 -1.18 8.34 -14.97
CA GLY A 56 -1.39 8.04 -13.56
C GLY A 56 -0.09 8.11 -12.76
N ILE A 57 1.00 7.60 -13.33
CA ILE A 57 2.34 7.66 -12.74
C ILE A 57 2.80 9.11 -12.58
N GLU A 58 2.66 9.92 -13.63
CA GLU A 58 3.00 11.35 -13.60
C GLU A 58 2.22 12.11 -12.54
N ALA A 59 0.89 11.90 -12.45
CA ALA A 59 0.05 12.57 -11.46
C ALA A 59 0.47 12.21 -10.01
N ILE A 60 0.79 10.95 -9.74
CA ILE A 60 1.28 10.53 -8.42
C ILE A 60 2.65 11.13 -8.13
N ALA A 61 3.55 11.15 -9.13
CA ALA A 61 4.87 11.73 -9.00
C ALA A 61 4.80 13.24 -8.70
N ASP A 62 3.88 13.98 -9.33
CA ASP A 62 3.67 15.40 -9.07
C ASP A 62 3.11 15.64 -7.65
N ALA A 63 2.18 14.80 -7.19
CA ALA A 63 1.69 14.83 -5.82
C ALA A 63 2.79 14.51 -4.79
N TYR A 64 3.69 13.57 -5.14
CA TYR A 64 4.82 13.21 -4.28
C TYR A 64 5.87 14.32 -4.21
N GLU A 65 6.15 15.02 -5.31
CA GLU A 65 7.00 16.22 -5.33
C GLU A 65 6.43 17.31 -4.40
N LEU A 66 5.12 17.56 -4.46
CA LEU A 66 4.44 18.51 -3.56
C LEU A 66 4.55 18.10 -2.09
N TYR A 67 4.47 16.80 -1.79
CA TYR A 67 4.67 16.29 -0.44
C TYR A 67 6.10 16.52 0.05
N LEU A 68 7.10 16.23 -0.78
CA LEU A 68 8.53 16.39 -0.44
C LEU A 68 8.93 17.85 -0.25
N SER A 69 8.38 18.77 -1.05
CA SER A 69 8.66 20.20 -0.92
C SER A 69 8.10 20.80 0.37
N GLY A 70 7.07 20.18 0.95
CA GLY A 70 6.38 20.68 2.13
C GLY A 70 5.51 21.92 1.88
N GLU A 71 5.36 22.34 0.61
CA GLU A 71 4.59 23.51 0.15
C GLU A 71 3.06 23.24 0.07
N GLN A 72 2.60 22.14 0.66
CA GLN A 72 1.18 21.75 0.69
C GLN A 72 0.33 22.73 1.52
N ASP A 73 -0.84 23.11 1.01
CA ASP A 73 -1.84 23.85 1.78
C ASP A 73 -2.48 22.92 2.83
N PRO A 74 -2.31 23.15 4.14
CA PRO A 74 -2.80 22.25 5.18
C PRO A 74 -4.33 22.19 5.27
N ARG A 75 -5.08 23.02 4.52
CA ARG A 75 -6.54 22.96 4.46
C ARG A 75 -7.06 21.85 3.55
N TYR A 76 -6.20 21.25 2.73
CA TYR A 76 -6.57 20.25 1.74
C TYR A 76 -5.73 18.98 1.90
N PRO A 77 -6.23 17.81 1.45
CA PRO A 77 -5.40 16.64 1.23
C PRO A 77 -4.27 16.93 0.23
N ILE A 78 -3.19 16.15 0.29
CA ILE A 78 -2.00 16.31 -0.56
C ILE A 78 -2.38 16.25 -2.04
N CYS A 79 -3.24 15.29 -2.38
CA CYS A 79 -3.86 15.17 -3.69
C CYS A 79 -5.29 14.63 -3.54
N LYS A 80 -6.18 15.00 -4.46
CA LYS A 80 -7.54 14.46 -4.59
C LYS A 80 -7.73 13.98 -6.02
N PHE A 81 -7.44 12.72 -6.27
CA PHE A 81 -7.49 12.13 -7.61
C PHE A 81 -8.67 11.19 -7.81
N LEU A 82 -9.31 11.30 -8.97
CA LEU A 82 -10.31 10.34 -9.44
C LEU A 82 -9.74 9.54 -10.61
N PHE A 83 -9.59 8.23 -10.43
CA PHE A 83 -9.18 7.29 -11.45
C PHE A 83 -10.41 6.70 -12.14
N LEU A 84 -10.55 6.95 -13.43
CA LEU A 84 -11.63 6.44 -14.27
C LEU A 84 -11.10 5.37 -15.21
N GLY A 85 -11.91 4.38 -15.53
CA GLY A 85 -11.59 3.42 -16.59
C GLY A 85 -12.18 2.03 -16.31
N PRO A 86 -12.12 1.09 -17.27
CA PRO A 86 -12.67 -0.24 -17.09
C PRO A 86 -11.94 -1.02 -15.98
N SER A 87 -12.59 -2.08 -15.48
CA SER A 87 -12.03 -2.96 -14.47
C SER A 87 -10.74 -3.64 -14.98
N GLY A 88 -9.83 -3.99 -14.08
CA GLY A 88 -8.58 -4.68 -14.46
C GLY A 88 -7.52 -3.85 -15.20
N THR A 89 -7.70 -2.53 -15.34
CA THR A 89 -6.73 -1.61 -15.99
C THR A 89 -5.57 -1.15 -15.08
N GLY A 90 -5.61 -1.48 -13.80
CA GLY A 90 -4.54 -1.15 -12.84
C GLY A 90 -4.77 0.08 -11.95
N LYS A 91 -5.99 0.63 -11.89
CA LYS A 91 -6.34 1.79 -11.02
C LYS A 91 -5.88 1.60 -9.57
N THR A 92 -6.36 0.53 -8.94
CA THR A 92 -6.02 0.18 -7.55
C THR A 92 -4.58 -0.29 -7.42
N GLN A 93 -4.05 -0.97 -8.44
CA GLN A 93 -2.68 -1.48 -8.44
C GLN A 93 -1.65 -0.33 -8.45
N LEU A 94 -1.93 0.78 -9.14
CA LEU A 94 -1.08 1.97 -9.11
C LEU A 94 -0.98 2.54 -7.68
N VAL A 95 -2.10 2.64 -6.97
CA VAL A 95 -2.12 3.12 -5.57
C VAL A 95 -1.37 2.17 -4.63
N ARG A 96 -1.57 0.85 -4.78
CA ARG A 96 -0.82 -0.18 -4.04
C ARG A 96 0.69 -0.08 -4.27
N THR A 97 1.09 0.11 -5.52
CA THR A 97 2.50 0.25 -5.89
C THR A 97 3.10 1.53 -5.31
N PHE A 98 2.32 2.61 -5.23
CA PHE A 98 2.73 3.82 -4.55
C PHE A 98 2.86 3.65 -3.03
N ALA A 99 1.95 2.89 -2.39
CA ALA A 99 2.08 2.52 -0.98
C ALA A 99 3.34 1.67 -0.73
N LEU A 100 3.63 0.72 -1.61
CA LEU A 100 4.85 -0.08 -1.57
C LEU A 100 6.10 0.80 -1.69
N PHE A 101 6.09 1.78 -2.59
CA PHE A 101 7.19 2.74 -2.73
C PHE A 101 7.39 3.59 -1.48
N LEU A 102 6.32 4.20 -0.95
CA LEU A 102 6.41 5.11 0.19
C LEU A 102 6.70 4.40 1.52
N PHE A 103 6.15 3.21 1.73
CA PHE A 103 6.11 2.57 3.05
C PHE A 103 6.80 1.20 3.09
N GLY A 104 7.19 0.64 1.95
CA GLY A 104 7.69 -0.73 1.86
C GLY A 104 6.60 -1.80 2.02
N ASP A 105 5.32 -1.42 2.02
CA ASP A 105 4.17 -2.32 2.14
C ASP A 105 3.03 -1.83 1.23
N GLU A 106 2.63 -2.66 0.27
CA GLU A 106 1.56 -2.33 -0.69
C GLU A 106 0.17 -2.20 -0.06
N TYR A 107 0.00 -2.71 1.17
CA TYR A 107 -1.23 -2.66 1.94
C TYR A 107 -1.23 -1.57 3.01
N ALA A 108 -0.15 -0.77 3.11
CA ALA A 108 -0.06 0.35 4.06
C ALA A 108 -0.90 1.55 3.62
N MET A 109 -2.21 1.35 3.52
CA MET A 109 -3.20 2.35 3.13
C MET A 109 -4.55 2.06 3.79
N THR A 110 -5.37 3.09 3.94
CA THR A 110 -6.78 2.94 4.34
C THR A 110 -7.61 2.77 3.08
N ARG A 111 -7.95 1.51 2.75
CA ARG A 111 -8.82 1.16 1.63
C ARG A 111 -10.27 1.03 2.09
N ILE A 112 -11.18 1.68 1.38
CA ILE A 112 -12.62 1.66 1.60
C ILE A 112 -13.27 1.16 0.32
N ASP A 113 -13.93 0.01 0.38
CA ASP A 113 -14.71 -0.50 -0.74
C ASP A 113 -16.11 0.12 -0.72
N CYS A 114 -16.37 1.06 -1.63
CA CYS A 114 -17.63 1.80 -1.63
C CYS A 114 -18.84 0.96 -2.01
N SER A 115 -18.64 -0.26 -2.54
CA SER A 115 -19.71 -1.22 -2.78
C SER A 115 -20.31 -1.80 -1.49
N GLU A 116 -19.62 -1.69 -0.35
CA GLU A 116 -20.16 -2.06 0.97
C GLU A 116 -21.05 -0.96 1.59
N TYR A 117 -21.09 0.24 0.97
CA TYR A 117 -21.75 1.43 1.51
C TYR A 117 -22.91 1.90 0.62
N VAL A 118 -23.65 0.95 0.04
CA VAL A 118 -24.80 1.22 -0.85
C VAL A 118 -25.97 1.86 -0.10
N HIS A 119 -26.12 1.56 1.19
CA HIS A 119 -27.18 2.15 2.02
C HIS A 119 -26.62 3.22 2.96
N ARG A 120 -27.37 4.31 3.13
CA ARG A 120 -27.05 5.40 4.05
C ARG A 120 -26.66 4.96 5.47
N ALA A 121 -27.26 3.89 5.99
CA ALA A 121 -26.95 3.36 7.32
C ALA A 121 -25.57 2.68 7.40
N ASP A 122 -25.02 2.22 6.28
CA ASP A 122 -23.66 1.66 6.26
C ASP A 122 -22.62 2.79 6.22
N VAL A 123 -22.93 3.91 5.55
CA VAL A 123 -22.05 5.10 5.48
C VAL A 123 -21.74 5.66 6.88
N THR A 124 -22.70 5.61 7.81
CA THR A 124 -22.46 6.07 9.19
C THR A 124 -21.39 5.23 9.90
N ARG A 125 -21.13 3.98 9.50
CA ARG A 125 -20.04 3.15 10.05
C ARG A 125 -18.66 3.72 9.74
N LEU A 126 -18.50 4.47 8.64
CA LEU A 126 -17.24 5.16 8.32
C LEU A 126 -16.92 6.23 9.36
N LEU A 127 -17.95 6.91 9.86
CA LEU A 127 -17.86 7.99 10.85
C LEU A 127 -18.01 7.50 12.29
N GLY A 128 -18.58 6.32 12.50
CA GLY A 128 -18.89 5.74 13.79
C GLY A 128 -20.38 5.69 14.06
N SER A 129 -20.83 4.55 14.59
CA SER A 129 -22.23 4.35 14.98
C SER A 129 -22.56 5.13 16.26
N SER A 130 -23.81 5.60 16.36
CA SER A 130 -24.33 6.12 17.63
C SER A 130 -24.33 5.02 18.71
N PRO A 131 -24.23 5.37 20.00
CA PRO A 131 -24.30 4.39 21.09
C PRO A 131 -25.61 3.59 21.01
N GLY A 132 -25.53 2.25 21.14
CA GLY A 132 -26.70 1.36 21.09
C GLY A 132 -27.00 0.75 19.71
N TYR A 133 -26.27 1.12 18.67
CA TYR A 133 -26.30 0.43 17.36
C TYR A 133 -25.26 -0.69 17.28
N ILE A 134 -25.51 -1.68 16.42
CA ILE A 134 -24.57 -2.79 16.14
C ILE A 134 -23.20 -2.20 15.71
N ARG A 135 -22.10 -2.73 16.29
CA ARG A 135 -20.70 -2.27 16.11
C ARG A 135 -20.38 -0.87 16.66
N SER A 136 -21.13 -0.38 17.67
CA SER A 136 -20.79 0.87 18.38
C SER A 136 -19.48 0.80 19.20
N ASP A 137 -18.87 -0.39 19.30
CA ASP A 137 -17.60 -0.68 19.95
C ASP A 137 -16.41 -0.68 18.98
N GLU A 138 -16.65 -0.63 17.66
CA GLU A 138 -15.57 -0.58 16.66
C GLU A 138 -15.05 0.84 16.46
N ILE A 139 -13.73 0.96 16.28
CA ILE A 139 -13.10 2.20 15.84
C ILE A 139 -13.53 2.50 14.40
N PRO A 140 -14.11 3.69 14.13
CA PRO A 140 -14.53 4.08 12.78
C PRO A 140 -13.38 4.02 11.79
N ILE A 141 -13.67 3.65 10.54
CA ILE A 141 -12.64 3.49 9.50
C ILE A 141 -11.96 4.83 9.19
N LEU A 142 -12.69 5.94 9.30
CA LEU A 142 -12.13 7.28 9.11
C LEU A 142 -11.61 7.90 10.41
N ALA A 143 -11.42 7.15 11.49
CA ALA A 143 -10.75 7.68 12.68
C ALA A 143 -9.26 7.95 12.39
N GLN A 144 -8.68 8.99 13.03
CA GLN A 144 -7.30 9.40 12.75
C GLN A 144 -6.31 8.24 12.89
N GLN A 145 -6.49 7.40 13.92
CA GLN A 145 -5.65 6.22 14.11
C GLN A 145 -5.70 5.24 12.93
N ARG A 146 -6.84 5.09 12.24
CA ARG A 146 -6.96 4.18 11.09
C ARG A 146 -6.28 4.74 9.84
N LEU A 147 -6.14 6.06 9.75
CA LEU A 147 -5.40 6.71 8.66
C LEU A 147 -3.90 6.65 8.90
N ASP A 148 -3.45 6.91 10.12
CA ASP A 148 -2.03 7.02 10.46
C ASP A 148 -1.35 5.65 10.65
N TYR A 149 -2.09 4.67 11.18
CA TYR A 149 -1.52 3.39 11.60
C TYR A 149 -0.91 2.56 10.47
N PRO A 150 -1.48 2.47 9.26
CA PRO A 150 -0.88 1.68 8.18
C PRO A 150 0.55 2.12 7.85
N ALA A 151 0.79 3.42 7.66
CA ALA A 151 2.11 3.97 7.39
C ALA A 151 3.04 3.81 8.60
N TRP A 152 2.56 4.11 9.81
CA TRP A 152 3.38 3.93 11.03
C TRP A 152 3.82 2.48 11.18
N LYS A 153 2.91 1.51 11.03
CA LYS A 153 3.19 0.08 11.16
C LYS A 153 4.23 -0.35 10.14
N ALA A 154 4.04 -0.01 8.87
CA ALA A 154 4.98 -0.39 7.82
C ALA A 154 6.40 0.16 8.08
N LEU A 155 6.50 1.42 8.49
CA LEU A 155 7.79 2.08 8.70
C LEU A 155 8.50 1.69 10.02
N HIS A 156 7.76 1.39 11.10
CA HIS A 156 8.33 1.26 12.45
C HIS A 156 8.25 -0.15 13.04
N GLU A 157 7.29 -1.00 12.63
CA GLU A 157 7.10 -2.34 13.19
C GLU A 157 8.31 -3.28 12.99
N PRO A 158 9.03 -3.29 11.85
CA PRO A 158 10.24 -4.12 11.70
C PRO A 158 11.31 -3.77 12.76
N ARG A 159 11.56 -2.48 12.98
CA ARG A 159 12.53 -2.00 13.97
C ARG A 159 12.06 -2.28 15.40
N LEU A 160 10.78 -2.06 15.69
CA LEU A 160 10.19 -2.37 17.00
C LEU A 160 10.30 -3.86 17.35
N ARG A 161 10.08 -4.77 16.38
CA ARG A 161 10.27 -6.21 16.59
C ARG A 161 11.72 -6.54 16.92
N GLN A 162 12.67 -5.94 16.21
CA GLN A 162 14.10 -6.11 16.50
C GLN A 162 14.44 -5.61 17.91
N LEU A 163 14.00 -4.41 18.27
CA LEU A 163 14.25 -3.81 19.60
C LEU A 163 13.63 -4.62 20.73
N ARG A 164 12.39 -5.08 20.57
CA ARG A 164 11.73 -5.96 21.57
C ARG A 164 12.47 -7.28 21.74
N SER A 165 12.99 -7.86 20.65
CA SER A 165 13.83 -9.06 20.71
C SER A 165 15.14 -8.80 21.46
N GLN A 166 15.77 -7.65 21.24
CA GLN A 166 16.99 -7.25 21.96
C GLN A 166 16.71 -6.99 23.44
N GLN A 167 15.62 -6.28 23.75
CA GLN A 167 15.16 -6.03 25.12
C GLN A 167 14.98 -7.35 25.88
N GLN A 168 14.28 -8.32 25.28
CA GLN A 168 14.09 -9.63 25.89
C GLN A 168 15.41 -10.38 26.12
N ALA A 169 16.36 -10.29 25.18
CA ALA A 169 17.68 -10.92 25.33
C ALA A 169 18.47 -10.30 26.49
N VAL A 170 18.45 -8.97 26.62
CA VAL A 170 19.06 -8.20 27.72
C VAL A 170 18.40 -8.56 29.06
N GLU A 171 17.07 -8.61 29.12
CA GLU A 171 16.31 -8.99 30.31
C GLU A 171 16.59 -10.45 30.73
N ASN A 172 16.80 -11.36 29.79
CA ASN A 172 17.14 -12.76 30.08
C ASN A 172 18.60 -12.95 30.56
N ALA A 173 19.54 -12.14 30.06
CA ALA A 173 20.96 -12.25 30.43
C ALA A 173 21.26 -11.68 31.82
N ARG A 174 20.51 -10.65 32.23
CA ARG A 174 20.74 -9.88 33.45
C ARG A 174 20.70 -10.71 34.75
N PRO A 175 19.69 -11.55 35.04
CA PRO A 175 19.58 -12.25 36.32
C PRO A 175 20.77 -13.19 36.58
N LYS A 176 21.28 -13.86 35.53
CA LYS A 176 22.45 -14.73 35.65
C LYS A 176 23.69 -13.94 36.04
N LYS A 177 23.95 -12.81 35.37
CA LYS A 177 25.11 -11.95 35.67
C LYS A 177 25.01 -11.29 37.05
N GLU A 178 23.81 -10.88 37.48
CA GLU A 178 23.59 -10.38 38.85
C GLU A 178 23.85 -11.45 39.91
N LYS A 179 23.46 -12.70 39.64
CA LYS A 179 23.76 -13.84 40.50
C LYS A 179 25.27 -14.11 40.55
N ASP A 180 25.92 -14.21 39.40
CA ASP A 180 27.37 -14.45 39.28
C ASP A 180 28.17 -13.36 40.04
N LEU A 181 27.75 -12.09 39.93
CA LEU A 181 28.37 -10.98 40.68
C LEU A 181 28.19 -11.14 42.20
N LYS A 182 27.00 -11.50 42.67
CA LYS A 182 26.73 -11.73 44.11
C LYS A 182 27.57 -12.90 44.64
N ASP A 183 27.68 -13.97 43.86
CA ASP A 183 28.46 -15.16 44.23
C ASP A 183 29.97 -14.82 44.27
N ALA A 184 30.50 -14.10 43.27
CA ALA A 184 31.88 -13.63 43.25
C ALA A 184 32.20 -12.67 44.41
N GLN A 185 31.29 -11.75 44.76
CA GLN A 185 31.42 -10.87 45.92
C GLN A 185 31.43 -11.64 47.24
N ARG A 186 30.62 -12.69 47.37
CA ARG A 186 30.60 -13.57 48.55
C ARG A 186 31.93 -14.34 48.68
N ALA A 187 32.43 -14.91 47.58
CA ALA A 187 33.70 -15.61 47.54
C ALA A 187 34.87 -14.68 47.89
N LEU A 188 34.86 -13.44 47.39
CA LEU A 188 35.90 -12.43 47.69
C LEU A 188 35.98 -12.12 49.19
N ARG A 189 34.84 -12.08 49.90
CA ARG A 189 34.79 -11.88 51.36
C ARG A 189 35.35 -13.07 52.15
N GLN A 190 35.31 -14.27 51.58
CA GLN A 190 35.74 -15.53 52.21
C GLN A 190 37.17 -15.96 51.81
N ALA A 191 37.85 -15.19 50.95
CA ALA A 191 39.17 -15.55 50.42
C ALA A 191 40.25 -15.51 51.51
N ALA A 192 40.93 -16.65 51.71
CA ALA A 192 41.97 -16.81 52.74
C ALA A 192 43.37 -16.34 52.31
N THR A 193 43.64 -16.22 51.01
CA THR A 193 44.96 -15.84 50.47
C THR A 193 44.89 -14.57 49.63
N GLU A 194 45.97 -13.77 49.64
CA GLU A 194 46.05 -12.55 48.83
C GLU A 194 45.95 -12.82 47.32
N ALA A 195 46.52 -13.94 46.84
CA ALA A 195 46.44 -14.33 45.45
C ALA A 195 44.99 -14.64 45.01
N ALA A 196 44.23 -15.37 45.82
CA ALA A 196 42.81 -15.64 45.55
C ALA A 196 41.97 -14.36 45.60
N ARG A 197 42.27 -13.47 46.55
CA ARG A 197 41.59 -12.17 46.68
C ARG A 197 41.79 -11.28 45.44
N ARG A 198 43.02 -11.20 44.91
CA ARG A 198 43.31 -10.45 43.67
C ARG A 198 42.54 -11.01 42.46
N LYS A 199 42.49 -12.34 42.30
CA LYS A 199 41.76 -12.97 41.18
C LYS A 199 40.26 -12.67 41.24
N LEU A 200 39.63 -12.87 42.40
CA LEU A 200 38.20 -12.60 42.62
C LEU A 200 37.87 -11.12 42.49
N GLN A 201 38.80 -10.23 42.85
CA GLN A 201 38.60 -8.80 42.68
C GLN A 201 38.56 -8.39 41.20
N ASN A 202 39.44 -8.95 40.37
CA ASN A 202 39.37 -8.74 38.91
C ASN A 202 38.06 -9.28 38.32
N GLU A 203 37.61 -10.46 38.77
CA GLU A 203 36.35 -11.07 38.34
C GLU A 203 35.13 -10.21 38.72
N VAL A 204 35.08 -9.69 39.96
CA VAL A 204 34.04 -8.75 40.40
C VAL A 204 34.04 -7.47 39.56
N THR A 205 35.22 -6.89 39.29
CA THR A 205 35.33 -5.70 38.44
C THR A 205 34.83 -5.98 37.02
N GLN A 206 35.19 -7.14 36.45
CA GLN A 206 34.73 -7.56 35.13
C GLN A 206 33.20 -7.71 35.11
N LEU A 207 32.63 -8.49 36.02
CA LEU A 207 31.18 -8.72 36.11
C LEU A 207 30.39 -7.43 36.35
N ALA A 208 30.90 -6.52 37.18
CA ALA A 208 30.30 -5.21 37.40
C ALA A 208 30.30 -4.37 36.12
N SER A 209 31.40 -4.37 35.36
CA SER A 209 31.49 -3.66 34.08
C SER A 209 30.54 -4.26 33.02
N GLU A 210 30.39 -5.59 32.99
CA GLU A 210 29.46 -6.28 32.10
C GLU A 210 28.00 -5.94 32.44
N LEU A 211 27.64 -5.93 33.72
CA LEU A 211 26.30 -5.52 34.18
C LEU A 211 26.00 -4.05 33.86
N GLN A 212 26.98 -3.16 34.02
CA GLN A 212 26.83 -1.75 33.63
C GLN A 212 26.57 -1.61 32.13
N ARG A 213 27.26 -2.39 31.29
CA ARG A 213 27.01 -2.42 29.83
C ARG A 213 25.59 -2.90 29.53
N ILE A 214 25.15 -4.00 30.13
CA ILE A 214 23.79 -4.54 29.99
C ILE A 214 22.72 -3.49 30.37
N GLU A 215 22.91 -2.76 31.48
CA GLU A 215 21.96 -1.73 31.90
C GLU A 215 21.97 -0.52 30.94
N SER A 216 23.15 -0.12 30.44
CA SER A 216 23.24 0.95 29.44
C SER A 216 22.56 0.57 28.12
N GLU A 217 22.70 -0.69 27.70
CA GLU A 217 22.03 -1.24 26.52
C GLU A 217 20.51 -1.28 26.72
N ARG A 218 20.04 -1.72 27.89
CA ARG A 218 18.62 -1.71 28.27
C ARG A 218 18.02 -0.31 28.15
N GLN A 219 18.70 0.69 28.72
CA GLN A 219 18.24 2.07 28.71
C GLN A 219 18.20 2.65 27.30
N ALA A 220 19.21 2.36 26.47
CA ALA A 220 19.22 2.80 25.08
C ALA A 220 18.04 2.19 24.28
N ILE A 221 17.78 0.89 24.46
CA ILE A 221 16.64 0.20 23.83
C ILE A 221 15.30 0.79 24.30
N GLU A 222 15.14 1.01 25.61
CA GLU A 222 13.92 1.56 26.19
C GLU A 222 13.65 2.99 25.68
N GLN A 223 14.69 3.81 25.59
CA GLN A 223 14.61 5.15 24.99
C GLN A 223 14.18 5.09 23.52
N GLU A 224 14.78 4.22 22.71
CA GLU A 224 14.43 4.08 21.30
C GLU A 224 12.98 3.61 21.13
N ILE A 225 12.54 2.58 21.87
CA ILE A 225 11.15 2.10 21.85
C ILE A 225 10.18 3.23 22.21
N SER A 226 10.51 4.04 23.24
CA SER A 226 9.67 5.16 23.66
C SER A 226 9.46 6.22 22.55
N GLN A 227 10.45 6.39 21.68
CA GLN A 227 10.38 7.31 20.54
C GLN A 227 9.55 6.74 19.39
N LEU A 228 9.40 5.42 19.29
CA LEU A 228 8.67 4.75 18.22
C LEU A 228 7.19 4.51 18.55
N VAL A 229 6.73 4.87 19.76
CA VAL A 229 5.33 4.71 20.19
C VAL A 229 4.36 5.38 19.22
N PHE A 230 3.35 4.64 18.75
CA PHE A 230 2.30 5.16 17.90
C PHE A 230 1.47 6.21 18.64
N ARG A 231 1.36 7.41 18.06
CA ARG A 231 0.57 8.52 18.59
C ARG A 231 -0.23 9.17 17.45
N PRO A 232 -1.48 8.77 17.22
CA PRO A 232 -2.26 9.27 16.10
C PRO A 232 -2.50 10.78 16.21
N GLY A 233 -2.51 11.49 15.08
CA GLY A 233 -2.78 12.93 14.96
C GLY A 233 -1.70 13.87 15.49
N THR A 234 -0.74 13.38 16.28
CA THR A 234 0.36 14.20 16.84
C THR A 234 1.61 14.21 15.97
N ARG A 235 1.85 13.13 15.22
CA ARG A 235 2.92 13.02 14.23
C ARG A 235 2.33 13.03 12.83
N ARG A 236 3.05 13.65 11.89
CA ARG A 236 2.65 13.73 10.47
C ARG A 236 2.98 12.41 9.79
N TYR A 237 2.11 11.41 9.95
CA TYR A 237 2.21 10.21 9.13
C TYR A 237 1.58 10.51 7.77
N PRO A 238 2.33 10.46 6.66
CA PRO A 238 1.70 10.45 5.35
C PRO A 238 0.76 9.25 5.28
N SER A 239 -0.47 9.47 4.86
CA SER A 239 -1.46 8.40 4.71
C SER A 239 -1.90 8.29 3.26
N ILE A 240 -2.19 7.08 2.82
CA ILE A 240 -2.85 6.84 1.54
C ILE A 240 -4.27 6.41 1.87
N VAL A 241 -5.25 7.13 1.33
CA VAL A 241 -6.67 6.82 1.50
C VAL A 241 -7.27 6.52 0.14
N LEU A 242 -7.79 5.31 -0.03
CA LEU A 242 -8.34 4.83 -1.28
C LEU A 242 -9.82 4.50 -1.14
N PHE A 243 -10.67 5.22 -1.86
CA PHE A 243 -12.09 4.89 -2.02
C PHE A 243 -12.28 4.16 -3.36
N ASP A 244 -12.54 2.85 -3.30
CA ASP A 244 -12.69 2.00 -4.48
C ASP A 244 -14.17 1.95 -4.92
N GLU A 245 -14.44 2.06 -6.22
CA GLU A 245 -15.79 1.97 -6.82
C GLU A 245 -16.81 2.98 -6.27
N ILE A 246 -16.41 4.26 -6.19
CA ILE A 246 -17.21 5.32 -5.55
C ILE A 246 -18.61 5.53 -6.16
N GLU A 247 -18.85 5.07 -7.39
CA GLU A 247 -20.15 5.12 -8.06
C GLU A 247 -21.19 4.17 -7.46
N LYS A 248 -20.76 3.14 -6.71
CA LYS A 248 -21.66 2.17 -6.09
C LYS A 248 -22.17 2.59 -4.72
N GLY A 249 -21.50 3.55 -4.07
CA GLY A 249 -21.86 4.03 -2.73
C GLY A 249 -23.09 4.94 -2.72
N ASP A 250 -23.73 5.04 -1.56
CA ASP A 250 -24.84 5.95 -1.29
C ASP A 250 -24.43 7.43 -1.53
N PRO A 251 -25.31 8.30 -2.05
CA PRO A 251 -25.00 9.72 -2.26
C PRO A 251 -24.44 10.46 -1.03
N GLN A 252 -24.81 10.04 0.19
CA GLN A 252 -24.25 10.60 1.43
C GLN A 252 -22.73 10.41 1.54
N LEU A 253 -22.18 9.35 0.93
CA LEU A 253 -20.73 9.13 0.83
C LEU A 253 -20.09 10.23 -0.01
N GLN A 254 -20.70 10.62 -1.13
CA GLN A 254 -20.18 11.71 -1.97
C GLN A 254 -20.19 13.05 -1.23
N HIS A 255 -21.22 13.31 -0.43
CA HIS A 255 -21.27 14.51 0.43
C HIS A 255 -20.15 14.50 1.50
N MET A 256 -19.86 13.33 2.08
CA MET A 256 -18.73 13.19 3.00
C MET A 256 -17.39 13.43 2.29
N LEU A 257 -17.21 12.88 1.09
CA LEU A 257 -16.02 13.11 0.28
C LEU A 257 -15.84 14.58 -0.08
N LEU A 258 -16.92 15.30 -0.41
CA LEU A 258 -16.87 16.76 -0.61
C LEU A 258 -16.32 17.47 0.63
N GLN A 259 -16.79 17.11 1.83
CA GLN A 259 -16.29 17.69 3.07
C GLN A 259 -14.79 17.39 3.28
N ILE A 260 -14.34 16.16 3.01
CA ILE A 260 -12.92 15.78 3.10
C ILE A 260 -12.09 16.59 2.11
N MET A 261 -12.55 16.71 0.86
CA MET A 261 -11.82 17.43 -0.19
C MET A 261 -11.76 18.94 0.05
N ASP A 262 -12.74 19.52 0.75
CA ASP A 262 -12.84 20.97 0.97
C ASP A 262 -12.10 21.45 2.22
N TYR A 263 -12.09 20.62 3.26
CA TYR A 263 -11.63 21.06 4.58
C TYR A 263 -10.55 20.14 5.17
N ALA A 264 -10.21 19.06 4.47
CA ALA A 264 -9.34 18.00 4.96
C ALA A 264 -9.76 17.49 6.36
N ARG A 265 -11.05 17.57 6.71
CA ARG A 265 -11.53 17.31 8.06
C ARG A 265 -12.89 16.65 8.08
N VAL A 266 -13.00 15.62 8.91
CA VAL A 266 -14.26 14.93 9.19
C VAL A 266 -14.36 14.65 10.68
N THR A 267 -15.55 14.83 11.23
CA THR A 267 -15.82 14.49 12.62
C THR A 267 -16.28 13.03 12.69
N VAL A 268 -15.60 12.25 13.52
CA VAL A 268 -15.94 10.86 13.81
C VAL A 268 -16.37 10.70 15.27
N SER A 269 -17.19 9.70 15.51
CA SER A 269 -17.68 9.29 16.82
C SER A 269 -16.90 8.06 17.28
N LEU A 270 -16.07 8.20 18.30
CA LEU A 270 -15.29 7.09 18.83
C LEU A 270 -16.13 6.21 19.78
N PRO A 271 -15.86 4.89 19.83
CA PRO A 271 -16.48 4.01 20.81
C PRO A 271 -16.08 4.42 22.23
N GLN A 272 -16.99 4.25 23.18
CA GLN A 272 -16.66 4.42 24.59
C GLN A 272 -15.81 3.23 25.08
N PRO A 273 -14.77 3.46 25.89
CA PRO A 273 -13.97 2.38 26.44
C PRO A 273 -14.85 1.49 27.34
N GLN A 274 -14.95 0.20 27.01
CA GLN A 274 -15.71 -0.75 27.82
C GLN A 274 -14.91 -1.08 29.09
N THR A 275 -15.46 -0.78 30.26
CA THR A 275 -14.89 -1.21 31.54
C THR A 275 -15.27 -2.65 31.84
N TYR A 276 -14.28 -3.47 32.17
CA TYR A 276 -14.45 -4.84 32.62
C TYR A 276 -14.14 -4.91 34.12
N GLU A 277 -15.14 -5.20 34.94
CA GLU A 277 -14.94 -5.60 36.34
C GLU A 277 -15.20 -7.11 36.47
N GLY A 278 -14.25 -7.85 37.06
CA GLY A 278 -14.46 -9.27 37.40
C GLY A 278 -14.68 -10.23 36.23
N GLY A 279 -14.22 -9.91 35.01
CA GLY A 279 -14.22 -10.85 33.88
C GLY A 279 -15.58 -11.08 33.20
N ARG A 280 -16.64 -10.34 33.56
CA ARG A 280 -17.92 -10.33 32.83
C ARG A 280 -18.13 -9.00 32.10
N LYS A 281 -18.51 -9.06 30.82
CA LYS A 281 -19.08 -7.91 30.10
C LYS A 281 -20.36 -7.50 30.85
N LYS A 282 -20.50 -6.24 31.27
CA LYS A 282 -21.81 -5.72 31.69
C LYS A 282 -22.72 -5.73 30.47
N SER A 283 -23.57 -6.75 30.36
CA SER A 283 -24.72 -6.74 29.48
C SER A 283 -25.84 -5.95 30.16
N GLY A 284 -26.03 -4.71 29.75
CA GLY A 284 -27.29 -3.97 29.94
C GLY A 284 -27.32 -2.91 31.05
N SER A 285 -27.89 -1.78 30.66
CA SER A 285 -28.75 -0.92 31.50
C SER A 285 -28.17 -0.29 32.77
N GLY A 286 -26.90 0.06 32.79
CA GLY A 286 -26.51 1.24 33.56
C GLY A 286 -26.89 2.43 32.69
N ALA A 287 -27.84 3.25 33.12
CA ALA A 287 -27.99 4.58 32.54
C ALA A 287 -26.63 5.27 32.69
N THR A 288 -25.81 5.22 31.65
CA THR A 288 -24.73 6.19 31.45
C THR A 288 -25.38 7.54 31.67
N ASN A 289 -24.78 8.39 32.49
CA ASN A 289 -25.28 9.74 32.73
C ASN A 289 -25.77 10.32 31.39
N PRO A 290 -27.01 10.83 31.28
CA PRO A 290 -27.56 11.38 30.04
C PRO A 290 -26.76 12.54 29.41
N GLY A 291 -25.58 12.86 29.96
CA GLY A 291 -24.64 13.87 29.50
C GLY A 291 -23.21 13.37 29.24
N GLU A 292 -22.89 12.06 29.30
CA GLU A 292 -21.57 11.59 28.82
C GLU A 292 -21.54 11.60 27.29
N LEU A 293 -21.19 12.76 26.73
CA LEU A 293 -21.06 12.96 25.30
C LEU A 293 -20.13 11.91 24.71
N GLN A 294 -20.62 11.22 23.68
CA GLN A 294 -19.80 10.36 22.82
C GLN A 294 -18.55 11.14 22.40
N LYS A 295 -17.36 10.57 22.65
CA LYS A 295 -16.09 11.24 22.36
C LYS A 295 -16.00 11.49 20.85
N ARG A 296 -16.15 12.74 20.44
CA ARG A 296 -15.97 13.17 19.06
C ARG A 296 -14.49 13.45 18.81
N GLU A 297 -13.97 12.89 17.74
CA GLU A 297 -12.63 13.17 17.23
C GLU A 297 -12.77 13.86 15.87
N THR A 298 -11.90 14.83 15.58
CA THR A 298 -11.78 15.38 14.23
C THR A 298 -10.60 14.71 13.56
N THR A 299 -10.88 13.92 12.54
CA THR A 299 -9.87 13.36 11.67
C THR A 299 -9.41 14.41 10.68
N VAL A 300 -8.10 14.49 10.47
CA VAL A 300 -7.41 15.42 9.59
C VAL A 300 -6.75 14.66 8.44
N PHE A 301 -7.00 15.12 7.22
CA PHE A 301 -6.53 14.54 5.96
C PHE A 301 -5.44 15.37 5.28
N SER A 302 -4.92 16.41 5.94
CA SER A 302 -3.94 17.35 5.37
C SER A 302 -2.61 16.70 4.95
N HIS A 303 -2.35 15.49 5.43
CA HIS A 303 -1.19 14.67 5.06
C HIS A 303 -1.62 13.36 4.37
N SER A 304 -2.80 13.35 3.76
CA SER A 304 -3.34 12.20 3.06
C SER A 304 -3.25 12.39 1.55
N PHE A 305 -2.72 11.38 0.86
CA PHE A 305 -2.95 11.19 -0.56
C PHE A 305 -4.33 10.55 -0.75
N LEU A 306 -5.30 11.31 -1.26
CA LEU A 306 -6.67 10.86 -1.45
C LEU A 306 -6.87 10.38 -2.89
N PHE A 307 -7.17 9.10 -3.03
CA PHE A 307 -7.48 8.44 -4.29
C PHE A 307 -8.90 7.91 -4.29
N MET A 308 -9.58 8.07 -5.42
CA MET A 308 -10.89 7.50 -5.70
C MET A 308 -10.82 6.73 -7.00
N THR A 309 -11.46 5.57 -7.09
CA THR A 309 -11.59 4.83 -8.35
C THR A 309 -13.05 4.76 -8.76
N SER A 310 -13.29 4.74 -10.07
CA SER A 310 -14.60 4.46 -10.61
C SER A 310 -14.52 3.63 -11.88
N ASN A 311 -15.43 2.66 -11.99
CA ASN A 311 -15.64 1.85 -13.19
C ASN A 311 -16.76 2.44 -14.09
N THR A 312 -17.17 3.69 -13.83
CA THR A 312 -18.15 4.42 -14.64
C THR A 312 -17.72 4.49 -16.12
N GLY A 313 -18.67 4.27 -17.04
CA GLY A 313 -18.41 4.30 -18.48
C GLY A 313 -17.81 3.01 -19.04
N ARG A 314 -17.67 1.95 -18.22
CA ARG A 314 -17.11 0.66 -18.64
C ARG A 314 -17.83 0.08 -19.87
N LYS A 315 -19.17 0.01 -19.87
CA LYS A 315 -19.94 -0.60 -20.95
C LYS A 315 -19.81 0.17 -22.26
N GLU A 316 -19.82 1.50 -22.18
CA GLU A 316 -19.68 2.40 -23.31
C GLU A 316 -18.28 2.32 -23.91
N ILE A 317 -17.24 2.31 -23.06
CA ILE A 317 -15.85 2.13 -23.45
C ILE A 317 -15.64 0.74 -24.08
N GLU A 318 -16.18 -0.33 -23.48
CA GLU A 318 -16.12 -1.69 -24.03
C GLU A 318 -16.82 -1.78 -25.39
N SER A 319 -18.00 -1.17 -25.54
CA SER A 319 -18.73 -1.12 -26.82
C SER A 319 -17.94 -0.38 -27.91
N LEU A 320 -17.29 0.73 -27.54
CA LEU A 320 -16.41 1.50 -28.42
C LEU A 320 -15.20 0.67 -28.86
N LEU A 321 -14.60 -0.10 -27.95
CA LEU A 321 -13.46 -0.97 -28.24
C LEU A 321 -13.84 -2.22 -29.04
N ALA A 322 -15.08 -2.72 -28.89
CA ALA A 322 -15.62 -3.84 -29.64
C ALA A 322 -16.00 -3.47 -31.09
N GLY A 323 -15.83 -2.19 -31.49
CA GLY A 323 -16.20 -1.71 -32.82
C GLY A 323 -17.71 -1.68 -33.07
N ARG A 324 -18.53 -1.84 -32.04
CA ARG A 324 -20.01 -1.87 -32.16
C ARG A 324 -20.64 -0.48 -32.24
N GLY A 325 -19.84 0.60 -32.19
CA GLY A 325 -20.34 1.97 -32.07
C GLY A 325 -19.84 3.00 -33.08
N THR A 326 -18.97 2.67 -34.04
CA THR A 326 -18.49 3.65 -35.04
C THR A 326 -18.30 3.02 -36.41
N LEU A 327 -19.29 3.24 -37.26
CA LEU A 327 -19.24 3.04 -38.70
C LEU A 327 -18.13 3.95 -39.26
N GLY A 328 -17.08 3.34 -39.83
CA GLY A 328 -16.13 3.96 -40.74
C GLY A 328 -15.11 4.92 -40.13
N PHE A 329 -13.85 4.52 -40.03
CA PHE A 329 -12.66 5.32 -40.38
C PHE A 329 -11.42 4.42 -40.26
N ALA A 330 -10.96 3.88 -41.39
CA ALA A 330 -9.65 3.26 -41.48
C ALA A 330 -8.59 4.37 -41.47
N ALA A 331 -8.08 4.70 -40.28
CA ALA A 331 -6.87 5.50 -40.13
C ALA A 331 -5.63 4.59 -40.18
N PRO A 332 -4.47 5.07 -40.67
CA PRO A 332 -3.22 4.33 -40.63
C PRO A 332 -2.85 3.92 -39.19
N ALA A 333 -2.21 2.76 -39.03
CA ALA A 333 -2.04 2.06 -37.74
C ALA A 333 -1.41 2.90 -36.61
N LYS A 334 -0.55 3.89 -36.92
CA LYS A 334 0.04 4.79 -35.91
C LYS A 334 -0.96 5.81 -35.33
N ASP A 335 -1.87 6.34 -36.15
CA ASP A 335 -2.87 7.32 -35.71
C ASP A 335 -4.11 6.66 -35.08
N ALA A 336 -4.33 5.39 -35.37
CA ALA A 336 -5.45 4.62 -34.83
C ALA A 336 -5.37 4.49 -33.30
N GLY A 337 -4.16 4.33 -32.73
CA GLY A 337 -3.96 4.23 -31.28
C GLY A 337 -4.27 5.53 -30.54
N ALA A 338 -3.72 6.65 -31.02
CA ALA A 338 -3.95 7.96 -30.42
C ALA A 338 -5.42 8.40 -30.50
N LYS A 339 -6.06 8.19 -31.67
CA LYS A 339 -7.50 8.47 -31.84
C LYS A 339 -8.37 7.59 -30.94
N ARG A 340 -8.05 6.31 -30.79
CA ARG A 340 -8.75 5.41 -29.86
C ARG A 340 -8.60 5.86 -28.41
N GLY A 341 -7.40 6.20 -27.96
CA GLY A 341 -7.18 6.66 -26.59
C GLY A 341 -7.92 7.96 -26.29
N GLN A 342 -8.01 8.86 -27.26
CA GLN A 342 -8.80 10.08 -27.16
C GLN A 342 -10.30 9.79 -27.06
N ALA A 343 -10.82 8.87 -27.88
CA ALA A 343 -12.23 8.48 -27.82
C ALA A 343 -12.60 7.81 -26.48
N VAL A 344 -11.74 6.96 -25.95
CA VAL A 344 -11.89 6.38 -24.60
C VAL A 344 -11.91 7.47 -23.54
N TYR A 345 -11.00 8.44 -23.63
CA TYR A 345 -10.95 9.57 -22.71
C TYR A 345 -12.26 10.37 -22.73
N GLU A 346 -12.77 10.70 -23.93
CA GLU A 346 -14.02 11.45 -24.09
C GLU A 346 -15.23 10.69 -23.53
N GLU A 347 -15.31 9.37 -23.77
CA GLU A 347 -16.38 8.54 -23.23
C GLU A 347 -16.32 8.44 -21.70
N ALA A 348 -15.13 8.17 -21.15
CA ALA A 348 -14.92 8.11 -19.70
C ALA A 348 -15.30 9.44 -19.03
N MET A 349 -14.90 10.56 -19.62
CA MET A 349 -15.22 11.90 -19.10
C MET A 349 -16.71 12.23 -19.26
N ARG A 350 -17.36 11.79 -20.35
CA ARG A 350 -18.81 11.94 -20.51
C ARG A 350 -19.55 11.17 -19.42
N ALA A 351 -19.17 9.91 -19.19
CA ALA A 351 -19.78 9.07 -18.19
C ALA A 351 -19.54 9.62 -16.77
N ALA A 352 -18.33 10.09 -16.47
CA ALA A 352 -18.03 10.74 -15.19
C ALA A 352 -18.80 12.04 -14.97
N ARG A 353 -19.08 12.84 -16.02
CA ARG A 353 -19.94 14.03 -15.90
C ARG A 353 -21.40 13.68 -15.58
N LYS A 354 -21.86 12.50 -15.98
CA LYS A 354 -23.21 12.00 -15.69
C LYS A 354 -23.30 11.46 -14.26
N THR A 355 -22.28 10.73 -13.80
CA THR A 355 -22.26 10.14 -12.45
C THR A 355 -21.88 11.14 -11.37
N PHE A 356 -20.89 12.00 -11.63
CA PHE A 356 -20.37 12.95 -10.65
C PHE A 356 -20.72 14.38 -11.04
N GLY A 357 -21.47 15.04 -10.15
CA GLY A 357 -21.90 16.42 -10.33
C GLY A 357 -20.73 17.41 -10.48
N PRO A 358 -20.98 18.61 -11.03
CA PRO A 358 -19.95 19.62 -11.22
C PRO A 358 -19.33 20.11 -9.89
N GLU A 359 -20.06 20.05 -8.78
CA GLU A 359 -19.52 20.36 -7.45
C GLU A 359 -18.38 19.44 -7.08
N PHE A 360 -18.61 18.13 -7.11
CA PHE A 360 -17.60 17.10 -6.82
C PHE A 360 -16.39 17.20 -7.74
N ARG A 361 -16.61 17.26 -9.05
CA ARG A 361 -15.51 17.26 -10.03
C ARG A 361 -14.61 18.50 -9.94
N ARG A 362 -15.14 19.64 -9.51
CA ARG A 362 -14.34 20.87 -9.35
C ARG A 362 -13.45 20.86 -8.11
N ARG A 363 -13.65 19.92 -7.17
CA ARG A 363 -12.82 19.77 -5.96
C ARG A 363 -11.63 18.82 -6.16
N LEU A 364 -11.68 18.00 -7.20
CA LEU A 364 -10.58 17.12 -7.60
C LEU A 364 -9.42 17.95 -8.14
N ASP A 365 -8.20 17.59 -7.77
CA ASP A 365 -7.01 18.20 -8.37
C ASP A 365 -6.82 17.65 -9.79
N SER A 366 -7.13 16.37 -10.00
CA SER A 366 -7.05 15.73 -11.31
C SER A 366 -8.02 14.55 -11.44
N THR A 367 -8.53 14.36 -12.65
CA THR A 367 -9.28 13.17 -13.06
C THR A 367 -8.45 12.44 -14.11
N ILE A 368 -8.02 11.23 -13.80
CA ILE A 368 -7.12 10.44 -14.64
C ILE A 368 -7.88 9.28 -15.27
N VAL A 369 -7.90 9.23 -16.59
CA VAL A 369 -8.53 8.13 -17.34
C VAL A 369 -7.48 7.07 -17.69
N PHE A 370 -7.68 5.88 -17.14
CA PHE A 370 -6.89 4.69 -17.40
C PHE A 370 -7.25 4.12 -18.76
N GLN A 371 -6.21 3.80 -19.52
CA GLN A 371 -6.36 3.26 -20.86
C GLN A 371 -6.61 1.75 -20.80
N PRO A 372 -7.46 1.19 -21.68
CA PRO A 372 -7.54 -0.24 -21.91
C PRO A 372 -6.17 -0.81 -22.23
N LEU A 373 -5.89 -2.01 -21.73
CA LEU A 373 -4.61 -2.67 -21.92
C LEU A 373 -4.49 -3.15 -23.37
N SER A 374 -3.41 -2.76 -24.05
CA SER A 374 -3.09 -3.30 -25.38
C SER A 374 -2.52 -4.71 -25.27
N ASP A 375 -2.59 -5.49 -26.34
CA ASP A 375 -2.01 -6.84 -26.40
C ASP A 375 -0.54 -6.86 -25.99
N ALA A 376 0.26 -5.89 -26.44
CA ALA A 376 1.66 -5.75 -26.06
C ALA A 376 1.84 -5.51 -24.55
N VAL A 377 0.95 -4.72 -23.94
CA VAL A 377 0.95 -4.47 -22.50
C VAL A 377 0.51 -5.72 -21.73
N LEU A 378 -0.46 -6.49 -22.23
CA LEU A 378 -0.88 -7.75 -21.60
C LEU A 378 0.26 -8.77 -21.56
N VAL A 379 1.04 -8.88 -22.63
CA VAL A 379 2.24 -9.74 -22.67
C VAL A 379 3.24 -9.31 -21.59
N GLN A 380 3.56 -8.03 -21.51
CA GLN A 380 4.47 -7.51 -20.46
C GLN A 380 3.95 -7.80 -19.05
N ILE A 381 2.65 -7.65 -18.82
CA ILE A 381 2.06 -7.97 -17.52
C ILE A 381 2.16 -9.47 -17.22
N ALA A 382 1.93 -10.34 -18.21
CA ALA A 382 2.07 -11.79 -18.04
C ALA A 382 3.52 -12.17 -17.68
N ASP A 383 4.51 -11.59 -18.38
CA ASP A 383 5.93 -11.75 -18.05
C ASP A 383 6.23 -11.31 -16.62
N ASP A 384 5.79 -10.10 -16.25
CA ASP A 384 6.03 -9.53 -14.91
C ASP A 384 5.38 -10.38 -13.80
N LEU A 385 4.20 -10.95 -14.04
CA LEU A 385 3.48 -11.81 -13.10
C LEU A 385 4.21 -13.15 -12.90
N VAL A 386 4.63 -13.79 -14.00
CA VAL A 386 5.37 -15.05 -13.96
C VAL A 386 6.72 -14.87 -13.27
N TYR A 387 7.46 -13.82 -13.63
CA TYR A 387 8.76 -13.50 -13.02
C TYR A 387 8.62 -13.30 -11.51
N ARG A 388 7.66 -12.47 -11.07
CA ARG A 388 7.41 -12.22 -9.65
C ARG A 388 7.09 -13.50 -8.90
N GLN A 389 6.27 -14.39 -9.48
CA GLN A 389 5.97 -15.66 -8.81
C GLN A 389 7.18 -16.60 -8.77
N GLY A 390 7.97 -16.65 -9.83
CA GLY A 390 9.21 -17.43 -9.86
C GLY A 390 10.19 -16.98 -8.76
N ALA A 391 10.40 -15.67 -8.64
CA ALA A 391 11.24 -15.07 -7.60
C ALA A 391 10.75 -15.41 -6.19
N GLN A 392 9.46 -15.30 -5.92
CA GLN A 392 8.86 -15.64 -4.63
C GLN A 392 9.01 -17.12 -4.28
N LEU A 393 8.83 -18.02 -5.25
CA LEU A 393 9.03 -19.46 -5.05
C LEU A 393 10.50 -19.80 -4.77
N MET A 394 11.43 -19.16 -5.49
CA MET A 394 12.87 -19.33 -5.28
C MET A 394 13.30 -18.83 -3.90
N GLU A 395 12.90 -17.63 -3.51
CA GLU A 395 13.25 -17.05 -2.21
C GLU A 395 12.70 -17.87 -1.03
N ARG A 396 11.42 -18.27 -1.09
CA ARG A 396 10.75 -18.92 0.04
C ARG A 396 11.01 -20.42 0.13
N ARG A 397 11.27 -21.09 -0.99
CA ARG A 397 11.36 -22.56 -1.05
C ARG A 397 12.59 -23.08 -1.77
N GLY A 398 13.38 -22.23 -2.41
CA GLY A 398 14.53 -22.63 -3.24
C GLY A 398 14.09 -23.50 -4.42
N ILE A 399 12.94 -23.21 -5.02
CA ILE A 399 12.44 -23.89 -6.21
C ILE A 399 12.64 -22.97 -7.40
N LEU A 400 13.33 -23.45 -8.44
CA LEU A 400 13.42 -22.71 -9.70
C LEU A 400 12.16 -22.95 -10.52
N LEU A 401 11.53 -21.89 -11.00
CA LEU A 401 10.41 -21.94 -11.91
C LEU A 401 10.86 -21.61 -13.34
N ILE A 402 10.57 -22.49 -14.28
CA ILE A 402 10.69 -22.26 -15.72
C ILE A 402 9.28 -22.27 -16.30
N VAL A 403 8.92 -21.23 -17.05
CA VAL A 403 7.60 -21.12 -17.69
C VAL A 403 7.81 -20.95 -19.18
N THR A 404 7.10 -21.75 -19.97
CA THR A 404 7.16 -21.66 -21.44
C THR A 404 6.36 -20.48 -21.98
N GLU A 405 6.72 -20.02 -23.17
CA GLU A 405 5.96 -19.00 -23.91
C GLU A 405 4.49 -19.41 -24.07
N GLY A 406 4.20 -20.69 -24.35
CA GLY A 406 2.82 -21.17 -24.48
C GLY A 406 1.94 -20.93 -23.24
N PHE A 407 2.49 -21.04 -22.02
CA PHE A 407 1.71 -20.71 -20.82
C PHE A 407 1.48 -19.20 -20.67
N LYS A 408 2.43 -18.37 -21.10
CA LYS A 408 2.26 -16.91 -21.10
C LYS A 408 1.23 -16.47 -22.13
N GLU A 409 1.28 -17.06 -23.33
CA GLU A 409 0.28 -16.87 -24.37
C GLU A 409 -1.12 -17.28 -23.89
N TYR A 410 -1.23 -18.38 -23.16
CA TYR A 410 -2.47 -18.80 -22.51
C TYR A 410 -3.02 -17.75 -21.53
N LEU A 411 -2.17 -17.18 -20.66
CA LEU A 411 -2.60 -16.11 -19.75
C LEU A 411 -3.12 -14.89 -20.52
N VAL A 412 -2.40 -14.48 -21.57
CA VAL A 412 -2.79 -13.35 -22.42
C VAL A 412 -4.10 -13.64 -23.16
N ALA A 413 -4.29 -14.85 -23.68
CA ALA A 413 -5.52 -15.27 -24.35
C ALA A 413 -6.73 -15.19 -23.41
N GLU A 414 -6.59 -15.69 -22.19
CA GLU A 414 -7.63 -15.61 -21.15
C GLU A 414 -8.01 -14.16 -20.82
N ALA A 415 -7.03 -13.26 -20.70
CA ALA A 415 -7.30 -11.83 -20.49
C ALA A 415 -8.01 -11.16 -21.68
N LYS A 416 -7.75 -11.64 -22.91
CA LYS A 416 -8.37 -11.13 -24.13
C LYS A 416 -9.81 -11.62 -24.30
N GLU A 417 -10.10 -12.83 -23.86
CA GLU A 417 -11.44 -13.41 -23.81
C GLU A 417 -12.29 -12.73 -22.73
N HIS A 418 -11.71 -12.45 -21.57
CA HIS A 418 -12.36 -11.82 -20.41
C HIS A 418 -11.96 -10.35 -20.24
N ARG A 419 -12.17 -9.54 -21.29
CA ARG A 419 -11.78 -8.11 -21.30
C ARG A 419 -12.35 -7.31 -20.13
N GLU A 420 -13.49 -7.75 -19.65
CA GLU A 420 -14.29 -7.10 -18.63
C GLU A 420 -13.70 -7.28 -17.21
N GLU A 421 -12.82 -8.27 -17.02
CA GLU A 421 -12.01 -8.50 -15.82
C GLU A 421 -10.55 -8.03 -16.00
N GLY A 422 -10.10 -7.86 -17.26
CA GLY A 422 -8.79 -7.32 -17.61
C GLY A 422 -7.63 -8.18 -17.10
N ALA A 423 -6.54 -7.55 -16.64
CA ALA A 423 -5.36 -8.28 -16.19
C ALA A 423 -5.57 -9.15 -14.94
N SER A 424 -6.66 -8.92 -14.19
CA SER A 424 -6.98 -9.70 -12.98
C SER A 424 -7.26 -11.19 -13.29
N VAL A 425 -7.74 -11.51 -14.49
CA VAL A 425 -7.93 -12.91 -14.92
C VAL A 425 -6.59 -13.64 -14.98
N MET A 426 -5.53 -12.99 -15.46
CA MET A 426 -4.20 -13.60 -15.54
C MET A 426 -3.69 -13.98 -14.17
N GLU A 427 -3.85 -13.11 -13.17
CA GLU A 427 -3.48 -13.41 -11.79
C GLU A 427 -4.24 -14.63 -11.26
N HIS A 428 -5.55 -14.69 -11.50
CA HIS A 428 -6.37 -15.81 -11.07
C HIS A 428 -5.99 -17.14 -11.77
N LYS A 429 -5.74 -17.11 -13.08
CA LYS A 429 -5.29 -18.28 -13.87
C LYS A 429 -3.90 -18.72 -13.45
N LEU A 430 -2.97 -17.79 -13.26
CA LEU A 430 -1.64 -18.09 -12.71
C LEU A 430 -1.74 -18.73 -11.31
N GLN A 431 -2.58 -18.19 -10.43
CA GLN A 431 -2.81 -18.78 -9.10
C GLN A 431 -3.41 -20.19 -9.19
N SER A 432 -4.45 -20.37 -10.00
CA SER A 432 -5.18 -21.64 -10.09
C SER A 432 -4.41 -22.73 -10.82
N GLN A 433 -3.73 -22.40 -11.91
CA GLN A 433 -3.10 -23.35 -12.83
C GLN A 433 -1.61 -23.61 -12.54
N MET A 434 -0.92 -22.68 -11.86
CA MET A 434 0.51 -22.82 -11.53
C MET A 434 0.74 -22.89 -10.02
N VAL A 435 0.28 -21.88 -9.28
CA VAL A 435 0.64 -21.75 -7.85
C VAL A 435 -0.02 -22.82 -6.98
N LYS A 436 -1.31 -23.09 -7.17
CA LYS A 436 -2.04 -24.12 -6.41
C LYS A 436 -1.45 -25.53 -6.63
N PRO A 437 -1.18 -25.99 -7.87
CA PRO A 437 -0.52 -27.27 -8.10
C PRO A 437 0.87 -27.36 -7.45
N ILE A 438 1.73 -26.36 -7.64
CA ILE A 438 3.07 -26.32 -7.00
C ILE A 438 2.95 -26.43 -5.48
N ASN A 439 2.01 -25.71 -4.89
CA ASN A 439 1.77 -25.76 -3.45
C ASN A 439 1.24 -27.11 -2.97
N ARG A 440 0.46 -27.83 -3.78
CA ARG A 440 0.00 -29.19 -3.46
C ARG A 440 1.17 -30.16 -3.46
N MET A 441 1.96 -30.15 -4.52
CA MET A 441 3.12 -31.04 -4.71
C MET A 441 4.24 -30.79 -3.68
N ALA A 442 4.47 -29.53 -3.32
CA ALA A 442 5.41 -29.20 -2.25
C ALA A 442 4.94 -29.70 -0.87
N ARG A 443 3.62 -29.80 -0.62
CA ARG A 443 3.09 -30.34 0.64
C ARG A 443 3.11 -31.86 0.68
N SER A 444 2.84 -32.53 -0.44
CA SER A 444 2.96 -33.99 -0.55
C SER A 444 4.42 -34.47 -0.54
N GLY A 445 5.38 -33.56 -0.75
CA GLY A 445 6.81 -33.85 -0.74
C GLY A 445 7.35 -34.32 -2.10
N GLU A 446 6.53 -34.23 -3.15
CA GLU A 446 6.88 -34.52 -4.56
C GLU A 446 7.92 -33.51 -5.08
N ILE A 447 7.82 -32.24 -4.67
CA ILE A 447 8.78 -31.18 -5.00
C ILE A 447 9.49 -30.72 -3.72
N ARG A 448 10.81 -30.56 -3.79
CA ARG A 448 11.69 -30.18 -2.70
C ARG A 448 12.56 -28.98 -3.06
N LYS A 449 13.25 -28.44 -2.05
CA LYS A 449 14.25 -27.38 -2.25
C LYS A 449 15.34 -27.88 -3.21
N GLY A 450 15.69 -27.06 -4.20
CA GLY A 450 16.65 -27.37 -5.27
C GLY A 450 16.03 -27.94 -6.54
N ASP A 451 14.71 -28.12 -6.57
CA ASP A 451 14.01 -28.65 -7.75
C ASP A 451 13.71 -27.56 -8.78
N VAL A 452 13.61 -28.00 -10.04
CA VAL A 452 13.20 -27.18 -11.18
C VAL A 452 11.80 -27.61 -11.61
N VAL A 453 10.88 -26.67 -11.62
CA VAL A 453 9.49 -26.86 -12.04
C VAL A 453 9.30 -26.22 -13.41
N LEU A 454 8.70 -26.95 -14.35
CA LEU A 454 8.49 -26.50 -15.73
C LEU A 454 7.00 -26.40 -16.05
N ILE A 455 6.51 -25.21 -16.35
CA ILE A 455 5.12 -24.99 -16.72
C ILE A 455 4.97 -25.05 -18.24
N LEU A 456 4.18 -26.01 -18.70
CA LEU A 456 3.90 -26.29 -20.11
C LEU A 456 2.38 -26.20 -20.37
N MET A 457 2.00 -25.81 -21.59
CA MET A 457 0.66 -26.07 -22.09
C MET A 457 0.65 -27.41 -22.82
N LYS A 458 -0.38 -28.26 -22.63
CA LYS A 458 -0.66 -29.36 -23.57
C LYS A 458 -1.79 -28.92 -24.49
N ASP A 459 -1.63 -29.23 -25.78
CA ASP A 459 -2.53 -28.78 -26.84
C ASP A 459 -3.95 -29.38 -26.75
N GLU A 460 -4.15 -30.50 -26.04
CA GLU A 460 -5.38 -31.29 -26.15
C GLU A 460 -6.52 -30.90 -25.17
N ASP A 461 -6.25 -30.21 -24.05
CA ASP A 461 -7.25 -30.00 -22.99
C ASP A 461 -7.50 -28.53 -22.61
N GLY A 462 -6.76 -27.58 -23.18
CA GLY A 462 -6.83 -26.16 -22.76
C GLY A 462 -6.45 -25.94 -21.29
N LYS A 463 -5.77 -26.91 -20.66
CA LYS A 463 -5.29 -26.86 -19.27
C LYS A 463 -3.76 -26.79 -19.26
N ALA A 464 -3.23 -25.93 -18.39
CA ALA A 464 -1.80 -25.92 -18.13
C ALA A 464 -1.39 -27.21 -17.43
N HIS A 465 -0.39 -27.88 -17.98
CA HIS A 465 0.25 -29.01 -17.32
C HIS A 465 1.51 -28.52 -16.61
N VAL A 466 1.54 -28.73 -15.30
CA VAL A 466 2.77 -28.57 -14.53
C VAL A 466 3.60 -29.83 -14.72
N ALA A 467 4.55 -29.78 -15.65
CA ALA A 467 5.59 -30.79 -15.73
C ALA A 467 6.65 -30.48 -14.66
N TYR A 468 7.16 -31.50 -13.98
CA TYR A 468 8.26 -31.32 -13.05
C TYR A 468 9.43 -32.15 -13.54
N VAL A 469 10.61 -31.53 -13.60
CA VAL A 469 11.84 -32.27 -13.89
C VAL A 469 12.43 -32.66 -12.54
N ALA A 470 11.92 -33.75 -11.95
CA ALA A 470 12.55 -34.41 -10.81
C ALA A 470 13.73 -35.28 -11.26
N ASP A 471 14.66 -34.73 -12.05
CA ASP A 471 15.86 -35.44 -12.46
C ASP A 471 17.02 -35.10 -11.52
N GLU A 472 17.61 -36.12 -10.91
CA GLU A 472 18.80 -36.01 -10.05
C GLU A 472 19.98 -35.37 -10.81
N ARG A 473 20.04 -35.51 -12.15
CA ARG A 473 21.00 -34.79 -13.00
C ARG A 473 20.77 -33.29 -13.04
N THR A 474 19.52 -32.85 -13.15
CA THR A 474 19.17 -31.42 -13.14
C THR A 474 19.49 -30.80 -11.78
N ARG A 475 19.20 -31.52 -10.68
CA ARG A 475 19.63 -31.13 -9.31
C ARG A 475 21.14 -30.96 -9.21
N ARG A 476 21.92 -31.90 -9.76
CA ARG A 476 23.40 -31.85 -9.74
C ARG A 476 23.97 -30.75 -10.63
N ALA A 477 23.35 -30.46 -11.77
CA ALA A 477 23.74 -29.36 -12.65
C ALA A 477 23.51 -28.00 -11.96
N PHE A 478 22.38 -27.86 -11.27
CA PHE A 478 22.06 -26.67 -10.50
C PHE A 478 23.02 -26.44 -9.32
N ALA A 479 23.31 -27.49 -8.55
CA ALA A 479 24.28 -27.43 -7.44
C ALA A 479 25.70 -27.02 -7.92
N ARG A 480 26.08 -27.41 -9.15
CA ARG A 480 27.35 -27.00 -9.76
C ARG A 480 27.34 -25.55 -10.26
N ALA A 481 26.22 -25.07 -10.79
CA ALA A 481 26.06 -23.68 -11.23
C ALA A 481 26.11 -22.70 -10.04
N GLU A 482 25.45 -23.05 -8.93
CA GLU A 482 25.47 -22.27 -7.69
C GLU A 482 26.89 -22.16 -7.09
N GLN A 483 27.69 -23.23 -7.19
CA GLN A 483 29.09 -23.24 -6.74
C GLN A 483 30.05 -22.48 -7.67
N SER A 484 29.70 -22.30 -8.95
CA SER A 484 30.57 -21.70 -9.97
C SER A 484 30.23 -20.24 -10.31
N GLY A 485 29.11 -19.71 -9.80
CA GLY A 485 28.66 -18.34 -10.11
C GLY A 485 28.20 -18.15 -11.55
N ALA A 486 27.95 -19.24 -12.30
CA ALA A 486 27.51 -19.17 -13.69
C ALA A 486 26.01 -18.83 -13.77
N GLY A 487 25.69 -17.70 -14.41
CA GLY A 487 24.32 -17.16 -14.48
C GLY A 487 23.36 -17.87 -15.44
N THR A 488 23.76 -18.96 -16.08
CA THR A 488 22.94 -19.67 -17.08
C THR A 488 23.21 -21.18 -17.06
N VAL A 489 22.14 -21.97 -16.94
CA VAL A 489 22.17 -23.44 -17.01
C VAL A 489 21.29 -23.90 -18.16
N GLU A 490 21.88 -24.46 -19.21
CA GLU A 490 21.11 -25.14 -20.26
C GLU A 490 20.60 -26.49 -19.74
N ILE A 491 19.28 -26.64 -19.67
CA ILE A 491 18.62 -27.90 -19.28
C ILE A 491 18.03 -28.53 -20.54
N ARG A 492 18.62 -29.63 -21.01
CA ARG A 492 18.03 -30.47 -22.07
C ARG A 492 16.95 -31.35 -21.46
N ILE A 493 15.69 -31.01 -21.70
CA ILE A 493 14.54 -31.83 -21.33
C ILE A 493 14.43 -32.95 -22.37
N LYS A 494 14.57 -34.22 -21.96
CA LYS A 494 14.14 -35.34 -22.80
C LYS A 494 12.61 -35.42 -22.69
N PRO A 495 11.86 -35.36 -23.80
CA PRO A 495 10.44 -35.69 -23.75
C PRO A 495 10.31 -37.12 -23.23
N GLU A 496 9.50 -37.33 -22.20
CA GLU A 496 9.14 -38.68 -21.77
C GLU A 496 8.49 -39.38 -22.96
N ALA A 497 9.03 -40.54 -23.32
CA ALA A 497 8.48 -41.39 -24.35
C ALA A 497 7.03 -41.73 -24.00
N GLU A 498 6.17 -41.65 -25.01
CA GLU A 498 4.85 -42.26 -25.04
C GLU A 498 4.94 -43.67 -24.43
N THR A 499 4.38 -43.85 -23.23
CA THR A 499 4.04 -45.19 -22.74
C THR A 499 2.68 -45.54 -23.32
N GLU A 500 2.71 -46.46 -24.30
CA GLU A 500 1.57 -47.21 -24.86
C GLU A 500 0.63 -47.79 -23.79
#